data_AF-A0A074XQT1-F1
#
_entry.id   AF-A0A074XQT1-F1
#
_cell.length_a   1.000
_cell.length_b   1.000
_cell.length_c   1.000
_cell.angle_alpha   90.00
_cell.angle_beta   90.00
_cell.angle_gamma   90.00
#
_symmetry.space_group_name_H-M   'P 1'
#
loop_
_entity.id
_entity.type
_entity.pdbx_description
1 polymer ?
#
loop_
_entity_poly.entity_id
_entity_poly.type
_entity_poly.pdbx_seq_one_letter_code
_entity_poly.pdbx_strand_id
1 'polypeptide(L)'
;MPRDPLIALVGKPSSGKSTTLNSLTDATSKVGNFPFTTIDPNRAVGYLQIPCACSRPGVPNVGDKPLVERCKPNYGVCNDGTRSVPIELLDVAGLVPGAHMGKGLGNRFLDDLRHADALIHVVDVSGTTDAEGKATRGYDPSVDIEWLRSEIVRWIQGNLMQKWGSVKRRHIAIKGNAVDTLQGQFSGYGSTKQIIARTLDKLQLKEPLEDWSDETVEKVVNAFVDEKFPTVIALNKIDHPDSDKNVAKIAKQNDPNTLVLCSAISEVFLRRLAKQGFVKYTEGSEFVDTREDLVENGEPDGGGLKELDEKLQNRIENLRDLVLYRFGSTGVHQVLTRAAELLGLTPVFPVRNIATFSSGDGREGGVFRDCVLVKKNSTVGDVYRKIMGDAPLAYVETVGGQRVAEDDPVSVGKNDILSFKVGRG
;
A
#
# COMPACT_ATOMS: atom_id res chain seq x y z
N MET A 1 -17.30 -2.44 -11.76
CA MET A 1 -15.90 -2.87 -11.95
C MET A 1 -15.18 -2.83 -10.61
N PRO A 2 -14.32 -3.81 -10.29
CA PRO A 2 -13.49 -3.75 -9.08
C PRO A 2 -12.56 -2.53 -9.18
N ARG A 3 -12.70 -1.58 -8.26
CA ARG A 3 -11.78 -0.44 -8.17
C ARG A 3 -10.40 -0.88 -7.69
N ASP A 4 -9.37 -0.17 -8.09
CA ASP A 4 -8.04 -0.42 -7.58
C ASP A 4 -7.93 -0.09 -6.09
N PRO A 5 -7.00 -0.75 -5.36
CA PRO A 5 -6.76 -0.46 -3.95
C PRO A 5 -6.28 0.98 -3.79
N LEU A 6 -6.92 1.72 -2.87
CA LEU A 6 -6.54 3.07 -2.49
C LEU A 6 -5.92 3.05 -1.10
N ILE A 7 -4.68 3.51 -0.97
CA ILE A 7 -4.00 3.60 0.33
C ILE A 7 -3.86 5.07 0.72
N ALA A 8 -4.39 5.45 1.88
CA ALA A 8 -4.30 6.81 2.38
C ALA A 8 -3.10 6.99 3.30
N LEU A 9 -2.29 8.03 3.05
CA LEU A 9 -1.24 8.46 3.95
C LEU A 9 -1.80 9.48 4.93
N VAL A 10 -1.62 9.20 6.22
CA VAL A 10 -2.16 10.00 7.33
C VAL A 10 -1.07 10.24 8.37
N GLY A 11 -1.25 11.30 9.15
CA GLY A 11 -0.32 11.67 10.20
C GLY A 11 -0.45 13.16 10.53
N LYS A 12 0.09 13.54 11.68
CA LYS A 12 0.17 14.94 12.08
C LYS A 12 1.10 15.75 11.15
N PRO A 13 0.99 17.09 11.14
CA PRO A 13 2.00 17.94 10.51
C PRO A 13 3.42 17.60 10.96
N SER A 14 4.41 17.80 10.09
CA SER A 14 5.84 17.59 10.37
C SER A 14 6.27 16.15 10.70
N SER A 15 5.38 15.15 10.56
CA SER A 15 5.70 13.71 10.69
C SER A 15 6.56 13.17 9.55
N GLY A 16 6.60 13.86 8.41
CA GLY A 16 7.26 13.43 7.17
C GLY A 16 6.33 12.71 6.19
N LYS A 17 5.01 12.85 6.35
CA LYS A 17 3.99 12.32 5.43
C LYS A 17 4.22 12.69 3.96
N SER A 18 4.34 13.98 3.64
CA SER A 18 4.54 14.43 2.24
C SER A 18 5.91 14.01 1.70
N THR A 19 6.94 13.94 2.54
CA THR A 19 8.26 13.39 2.16
C THR A 19 8.16 11.92 1.80
N THR A 20 7.42 11.14 2.60
CA THR A 20 7.16 9.72 2.35
C THR A 20 6.39 9.53 1.05
N LEU A 21 5.33 10.31 0.82
CA LEU A 21 4.56 10.28 -0.41
C LEU A 21 5.43 10.58 -1.64
N ASN A 22 6.21 11.66 -1.60
CA ASN A 22 7.11 12.03 -2.69
C ASN A 22 8.17 10.96 -2.97
N SER A 23 8.55 10.20 -1.93
CA SER A 23 9.51 9.10 -2.07
C SER A 23 8.88 7.84 -2.65
N LEU A 24 7.59 7.60 -2.42
CA LEU A 24 6.82 6.47 -2.97
C LEU A 24 6.30 6.71 -4.39
N THR A 25 6.24 7.97 -4.79
CA THR A 25 5.80 8.41 -6.11
C THR A 25 7.01 8.70 -6.98
N ASP A 26 6.85 8.49 -8.29
CA ASP A 26 7.93 8.71 -9.25
C ASP A 26 7.44 9.57 -10.42
N ALA A 27 8.08 10.72 -10.62
CA ALA A 27 7.74 11.67 -11.69
C ALA A 27 8.25 11.23 -13.08
N THR A 28 9.03 10.15 -13.15
CA THR A 28 9.72 9.70 -14.38
C THR A 28 8.99 8.61 -15.15
N SER A 29 7.96 7.98 -14.58
CA SER A 29 7.15 7.01 -15.31
C SER A 29 6.31 7.72 -16.37
N LYS A 30 6.27 7.18 -17.59
CA LYS A 30 5.36 7.67 -18.65
C LYS A 30 3.95 7.74 -18.07
N VAL A 31 3.48 8.96 -17.79
CA VAL A 31 2.09 9.26 -17.46
C VAL A 31 1.29 9.07 -18.75
N GLY A 32 1.06 7.81 -19.12
CA GLY A 32 0.01 7.46 -20.05
C GLY A 32 -1.34 7.68 -19.38
N ASN A 33 -2.39 7.84 -20.18
CA ASN A 33 -3.78 7.86 -19.70
C ASN A 33 -4.13 6.52 -19.04
N PHE A 34 -3.72 6.32 -17.79
CA PHE A 34 -4.36 5.33 -16.93
C PHE A 34 -5.81 5.74 -16.73
N PRO A 35 -6.74 4.79 -16.51
CA PRO A 35 -8.15 5.10 -16.21
C PRO A 35 -8.36 6.02 -14.99
N PHE A 36 -7.29 6.31 -14.24
CA PHE A 36 -7.28 7.02 -12.96
C PHE A 36 -6.45 8.30 -12.97
N THR A 37 -5.99 8.79 -14.14
CA THR A 37 -5.45 10.16 -14.23
C THR A 37 -6.58 11.17 -14.02
N THR A 38 -7.00 11.33 -12.78
CA THR A 38 -8.01 12.29 -12.35
C THR A 38 -7.29 13.52 -11.78
N ILE A 39 -7.82 14.71 -12.07
CA ILE A 39 -7.31 16.02 -11.65
C ILE A 39 -7.67 16.26 -10.17
N ASP A 40 -7.25 15.37 -9.27
CA ASP A 40 -7.41 15.57 -7.83
C ASP A 40 -6.01 15.77 -7.24
N PRO A 41 -5.66 16.97 -6.71
CA PRO A 41 -4.31 17.29 -6.26
C PRO A 41 -3.77 16.38 -5.15
N ASN A 42 -4.66 15.64 -4.47
CA ASN A 42 -4.30 14.77 -3.36
C ASN A 42 -4.12 13.29 -3.77
N ARG A 43 -4.38 12.91 -5.03
CA ARG A 43 -4.17 11.53 -5.51
C ARG A 43 -2.83 11.41 -6.22
N ALA A 44 -2.10 10.35 -5.91
CA ALA A 44 -0.83 10.05 -6.54
C ALA A 44 -0.72 8.57 -6.90
N VAL A 45 0.17 8.25 -7.85
CA VAL A 45 0.49 6.86 -8.20
C VAL A 45 1.81 6.50 -7.53
N GLY A 46 1.74 5.59 -6.57
CA GLY A 46 2.91 4.96 -5.97
C GLY A 46 3.30 3.70 -6.73
N TYR A 47 4.51 3.21 -6.49
CA TYR A 47 5.01 1.98 -7.10
C TYR A 47 5.32 0.93 -6.04
N LEU A 48 4.48 -0.11 -5.99
CA LEU A 48 4.69 -1.28 -5.14
C LEU A 48 5.71 -2.21 -5.80
N GLN A 49 6.80 -2.52 -5.09
CA GLN A 49 7.80 -3.48 -5.56
C GLN A 49 7.36 -4.91 -5.19
N ILE A 50 7.28 -5.78 -6.18
CA ILE A 50 6.94 -7.20 -6.00
C ILE A 50 7.91 -8.11 -6.76
N PRO A 51 8.10 -9.37 -6.35
CA PRO A 51 8.74 -10.36 -7.21
C PRO A 51 7.97 -10.54 -8.52
N CYS A 52 8.67 -10.34 -9.65
CA CYS A 52 8.10 -10.47 -10.98
C CYS A 52 7.95 -11.95 -11.38
N ALA A 53 6.96 -12.25 -12.21
CA ALA A 53 6.86 -13.57 -12.84
C ALA A 53 8.10 -13.98 -13.65
N CYS A 54 8.84 -13.01 -14.21
CA CYS A 54 9.97 -13.28 -15.10
C CYS A 54 11.19 -13.93 -14.42
N SER A 55 11.33 -13.82 -13.10
CA SER A 55 12.44 -14.39 -12.32
C SER A 55 12.03 -15.65 -11.54
N ARG A 56 10.78 -16.11 -11.68
CA ARG A 56 10.27 -17.25 -10.90
C ARG A 56 10.82 -18.57 -11.43
N PRO A 57 11.38 -19.45 -10.58
CA PRO A 57 11.93 -20.74 -11.01
C PRO A 57 10.93 -21.68 -11.69
N GLY A 58 9.64 -21.59 -11.34
CA GLY A 58 8.58 -22.44 -11.89
C GLY A 58 8.00 -21.97 -13.23
N VAL A 59 8.45 -20.83 -13.76
CA VAL A 59 7.98 -20.30 -15.04
C VAL A 59 8.97 -20.72 -16.12
N PRO A 60 8.55 -21.50 -17.13
CA PRO A 60 9.47 -22.00 -18.15
C PRO A 60 10.06 -20.84 -18.95
N ASN A 61 11.37 -20.85 -19.15
CA ASN A 61 12.00 -19.88 -20.04
C ASN A 61 11.65 -20.23 -21.50
N VAL A 62 10.93 -19.34 -22.18
CA VAL A 62 10.48 -19.57 -23.56
C VAL A 62 11.18 -18.62 -24.49
N GLY A 63 12.17 -19.09 -25.26
CA GLY A 63 12.95 -18.30 -26.22
C GLY A 63 14.43 -18.23 -25.85
N ASP A 64 15.22 -17.52 -26.67
CA ASP A 64 16.69 -17.61 -26.63
C ASP A 64 17.35 -16.78 -25.52
N LYS A 65 16.63 -15.83 -24.93
CA LYS A 65 17.11 -14.99 -23.83
C LYS A 65 16.29 -15.21 -22.57
N PRO A 66 16.88 -15.04 -21.37
CA PRO A 66 16.15 -15.10 -20.10
C PRO A 66 14.91 -14.19 -20.10
N LEU A 67 13.83 -14.65 -19.45
CA LEU A 67 12.59 -13.87 -19.31
C LEU A 67 12.83 -12.50 -18.66
N VAL A 68 13.77 -12.40 -17.72
CA VAL A 68 14.13 -11.14 -17.03
C VAL A 68 14.56 -10.07 -18.04
N GLU A 69 15.44 -10.41 -18.99
CA GLU A 69 15.91 -9.49 -20.05
C GLU A 69 14.81 -9.11 -21.05
N ARG A 70 13.77 -9.94 -21.15
CA ARG A 70 12.65 -9.74 -22.09
C ARG A 70 11.43 -9.11 -21.42
N CYS A 71 11.44 -8.95 -20.10
CA CYS A 71 10.34 -8.34 -19.36
C CYS A 71 10.24 -6.86 -19.73
N LYS A 72 9.15 -6.46 -20.40
CA LYS A 72 8.94 -5.07 -20.83
C LYS A 72 7.60 -4.57 -20.30
N PRO A 73 7.56 -4.10 -19.03
CA PRO A 73 6.38 -3.49 -18.45
C PRO A 73 5.76 -2.43 -19.36
N ASN A 74 4.43 -2.38 -19.44
CA ASN A 74 3.73 -1.19 -19.93
C ASN A 74 3.82 -0.04 -18.93
N TYR A 75 3.89 -0.40 -17.64
CA TYR A 75 3.82 0.52 -16.51
C TYR A 75 4.83 0.13 -15.43
N GLY A 76 5.44 1.14 -14.80
CA GLY A 76 6.56 0.93 -13.89
C GLY A 76 7.79 0.39 -14.62
N VAL A 77 8.70 -0.22 -13.87
CA VAL A 77 9.91 -0.87 -14.37
C VAL A 77 9.98 -2.31 -13.86
N CYS A 78 10.78 -3.13 -14.53
CA CYS A 78 11.20 -4.42 -13.98
C CYS A 78 12.73 -4.41 -13.97
N ASN A 79 13.31 -4.51 -12.78
CA ASN A 79 14.76 -4.54 -12.58
C ASN A 79 15.11 -5.86 -11.90
N ASP A 80 15.90 -6.70 -12.59
CA ASP A 80 16.41 -7.98 -12.08
C ASP A 80 15.36 -8.85 -11.37
N GLY A 81 14.19 -9.00 -11.99
CA GLY A 81 13.12 -9.83 -11.44
C GLY A 81 12.28 -9.17 -10.34
N THR A 82 12.52 -7.89 -10.04
CA THR A 82 11.64 -7.07 -9.19
C THR A 82 10.78 -6.19 -10.08
N ARG A 83 9.47 -6.21 -9.90
CA ARG A 83 8.48 -5.47 -10.69
C ARG A 83 7.89 -4.35 -9.86
N SER A 84 7.89 -3.14 -10.42
CA SER A 84 7.15 -2.00 -9.89
C SER A 84 5.73 -2.00 -10.45
N VAL A 85 4.73 -2.13 -9.57
CA VAL A 85 3.30 -2.16 -9.92
C VAL A 85 2.64 -0.87 -9.41
N PRO A 86 1.92 -0.12 -10.27
CA PRO A 86 1.26 1.10 -9.83
C PRO A 86 0.17 0.80 -8.79
N ILE A 87 0.10 1.61 -7.75
CA ILE A 87 -0.94 1.59 -6.71
C ILE A 87 -1.41 3.01 -6.41
N GLU A 88 -2.70 3.17 -6.12
CA GLU A 88 -3.27 4.48 -5.86
C GLU A 88 -3.01 4.92 -4.41
N LEU A 89 -2.45 6.12 -4.27
CA LEU A 89 -2.16 6.76 -2.99
C LEU A 89 -3.01 8.02 -2.84
N LEU A 90 -3.46 8.27 -1.61
CA LEU A 90 -4.16 9.48 -1.23
C LEU A 90 -3.34 10.24 -0.18
N ASP A 91 -2.94 11.47 -0.48
CA ASP A 91 -2.38 12.38 0.51
C ASP A 91 -3.50 13.02 1.30
N VAL A 92 -3.68 12.60 2.55
CA VAL A 92 -4.70 13.21 3.39
C VAL A 92 -4.05 14.35 4.18
N ALA A 93 -4.72 15.51 4.26
CA ALA A 93 -4.18 16.70 4.91
C ALA A 93 -3.72 16.41 6.36
N GLY A 94 -2.71 17.14 6.86
CA GLY A 94 -2.21 16.91 8.22
C GLY A 94 -3.31 17.08 9.27
N LEU A 95 -3.57 16.02 10.05
CA LEU A 95 -4.56 16.05 11.12
C LEU A 95 -4.01 16.75 12.36
N VAL A 96 -4.90 17.42 13.09
CA VAL A 96 -4.62 17.92 14.45
C VAL A 96 -5.69 17.42 15.42
N PRO A 97 -5.39 17.27 16.71
CA PRO A 97 -6.35 16.76 17.68
C PRO A 97 -7.68 17.50 17.73
N GLY A 98 -8.78 16.74 17.83
CA GLY A 98 -10.15 17.28 17.80
C GLY A 98 -10.73 17.47 16.41
N ALA A 99 -10.15 16.84 15.38
CA ALA A 99 -10.67 16.87 14.01
C ALA A 99 -12.11 16.33 13.89
N HIS A 100 -12.45 15.27 14.64
CA HIS A 100 -13.81 14.72 14.71
C HIS A 100 -14.86 15.70 15.25
N MET A 101 -14.44 16.71 16.03
CA MET A 101 -15.30 17.79 16.56
C MET A 101 -15.45 18.95 15.57
N GLY A 102 -14.93 18.81 14.34
CA GLY A 102 -14.95 19.87 13.33
C GLY A 102 -13.89 20.95 13.53
N LYS A 103 -12.87 20.73 14.37
CA LYS A 103 -11.71 21.65 14.43
C LYS A 103 -10.92 21.57 13.12
N GLY A 104 -10.62 22.74 12.54
CA GLY A 104 -9.87 22.85 11.28
C GLY A 104 -10.63 22.24 10.09
N LEU A 105 -9.92 21.48 9.24
CA LEU A 105 -10.46 20.79 8.06
C LEU A 105 -10.96 19.35 8.37
N GLY A 106 -11.12 18.99 9.65
CA GLY A 106 -11.26 17.60 10.13
C GLY A 106 -12.38 16.76 9.49
N ASN A 107 -13.57 17.34 9.27
CA ASN A 107 -14.66 16.59 8.61
C ASN A 107 -14.36 16.29 7.13
N ARG A 108 -13.66 17.19 6.42
CA ARG A 108 -13.25 16.93 5.02
C ARG A 108 -12.18 15.83 4.97
N PHE A 109 -11.25 15.84 5.92
CA PHE A 109 -10.23 14.80 6.06
C PHE A 109 -10.83 13.42 6.30
N LEU A 110 -11.75 13.31 7.28
CA LEU A 110 -12.35 12.02 7.62
C LEU A 110 -13.20 11.51 6.46
N ASP A 111 -13.83 12.43 5.73
CA ASP A 111 -14.53 12.15 4.49
C ASP A 111 -13.62 11.58 3.38
N ASP A 112 -12.38 12.06 3.27
CA ASP A 112 -11.38 11.52 2.33
C ASP A 112 -10.99 10.08 2.71
N LEU A 113 -10.89 9.77 4.00
CA LEU A 113 -10.59 8.40 4.48
C LEU A 113 -11.65 7.38 4.09
N ARG A 114 -12.91 7.78 3.86
CA ARG A 114 -14.01 6.87 3.50
C ARG A 114 -13.69 5.99 2.29
N HIS A 115 -12.88 6.50 1.38
CA HIS A 115 -12.53 5.82 0.14
C HIS A 115 -11.29 4.93 0.26
N ALA A 116 -10.48 5.10 1.32
CA ALA A 116 -9.26 4.32 1.51
C ALA A 116 -9.60 2.86 1.86
N ASP A 117 -8.84 1.92 1.29
CA ASP A 117 -8.86 0.50 1.65
C ASP A 117 -7.91 0.19 2.82
N ALA A 118 -6.81 0.94 2.94
CA ALA A 118 -5.85 0.86 4.05
C ALA A 118 -5.28 2.24 4.36
N LEU A 119 -4.69 2.36 5.55
CA LEU A 119 -4.01 3.57 6.00
C LEU A 119 -2.50 3.30 6.17
N ILE A 120 -1.71 4.30 5.85
CA ILE A 120 -0.31 4.42 6.25
C ILE A 120 -0.23 5.59 7.23
N HIS A 121 -0.08 5.29 8.51
CA HIS A 121 0.12 6.27 9.54
C HIS A 121 1.61 6.60 9.68
N VAL A 122 2.01 7.76 9.16
CA VAL A 122 3.37 8.29 9.29
C VAL A 122 3.54 8.96 10.65
N VAL A 123 4.40 8.38 11.49
CA VAL A 123 4.66 8.80 12.87
C VAL A 123 6.10 9.29 12.98
N ASP A 124 6.30 10.45 13.61
CA ASP A 124 7.63 10.96 13.90
C ASP A 124 8.24 10.22 15.10
N VAL A 125 9.00 9.16 14.85
CA VAL A 125 9.54 8.34 15.93
C VAL A 125 10.69 9.02 16.69
N SER A 126 11.23 10.13 16.17
CA SER A 126 12.28 10.87 16.85
C SER A 126 11.79 11.64 18.08
N GLY A 127 10.47 11.86 18.23
CA GLY A 127 9.91 12.64 19.35
C GLY A 127 10.29 14.13 19.30
N THR A 128 10.70 14.62 18.13
CA THR A 128 11.12 16.02 17.90
C THR A 128 9.97 16.93 17.49
N THR A 129 8.75 16.39 17.35
CA THR A 129 7.54 17.17 17.06
C THR A 129 6.42 16.83 18.04
N ASP A 130 5.68 17.83 18.50
CA ASP A 130 4.51 17.66 19.39
C ASP A 130 3.25 17.28 18.59
N ALA A 131 2.09 17.18 19.26
CA ALA A 131 0.82 16.82 18.64
C ALA A 131 0.32 17.82 17.55
N GLU A 132 0.81 19.07 17.57
CA GLU A 132 0.49 20.08 16.55
C GLU A 132 1.54 20.12 15.42
N GLY A 133 2.58 19.29 15.51
CA GLY A 133 3.69 19.26 14.57
C GLY A 133 4.71 20.37 14.78
N LYS A 134 4.70 21.03 15.94
CA LYS A 134 5.70 22.03 16.33
C LYS A 134 6.93 21.35 16.92
N ALA A 135 8.09 21.97 16.74
CA ALA A 135 9.36 21.44 17.25
C ALA A 135 9.32 21.32 18.78
N THR A 136 9.71 20.16 19.29
CA THR A 136 9.80 19.86 20.73
C THR A 136 10.93 18.86 20.97
N ARG A 137 11.12 18.43 22.23
CA ARG A 137 12.05 17.37 22.59
C ARG A 137 11.40 16.40 23.56
N GLY A 138 11.65 15.11 23.36
CA GLY A 138 11.16 14.06 24.25
C GLY A 138 9.65 13.84 24.19
N TYR A 139 9.00 14.23 23.09
CA TYR A 139 7.59 13.86 22.86
C TYR A 139 7.46 12.36 22.66
N ASP A 140 6.41 11.77 23.20
CA ASP A 140 6.11 10.34 23.13
C ASP A 140 5.28 10.02 21.88
N PRO A 141 5.87 9.42 20.82
CA PRO A 141 5.15 9.23 19.56
C PRO A 141 4.06 8.16 19.63
N SER A 142 4.04 7.33 20.69
CA SER A 142 2.97 6.35 20.91
C SER A 142 1.60 7.02 21.10
N VAL A 143 1.58 8.25 21.61
CA VAL A 143 0.37 9.06 21.77
C VAL A 143 -0.26 9.38 20.41
N ASP A 144 0.56 9.65 19.37
CA ASP A 144 0.06 9.95 18.03
C ASP A 144 -0.66 8.73 17.43
N ILE A 145 -0.12 7.52 17.64
CA ILE A 145 -0.70 6.25 17.16
C ILE A 145 -2.10 6.04 17.75
N GLU A 146 -2.22 6.14 19.07
CA GLU A 146 -3.50 5.99 19.77
C GLU A 146 -4.51 7.09 19.38
N TRP A 147 -4.01 8.32 19.22
CA TRP A 147 -4.82 9.46 18.86
C TRP A 147 -5.51 9.29 17.51
N LEU A 148 -4.78 8.92 16.45
CA LEU A 148 -5.37 8.75 15.11
C LEU A 148 -6.53 7.76 15.13
N ARG A 149 -6.31 6.59 15.76
CA ARG A 149 -7.34 5.55 15.87
C ARG A 149 -8.55 6.07 16.64
N SER A 150 -8.30 6.77 17.75
CA SER A 150 -9.36 7.35 18.59
C SER A 150 -10.20 8.37 17.83
N GLU A 151 -9.61 9.22 16.98
CA GLU A 151 -10.34 10.18 16.15
C GLU A 151 -11.29 9.49 15.17
N ILE A 152 -10.82 8.43 14.50
CA ILE A 152 -11.63 7.68 13.53
C ILE A 152 -12.80 6.98 14.24
N VAL A 153 -12.54 6.32 15.38
CA VAL A 153 -13.59 5.66 16.19
C VAL A 153 -14.64 6.67 16.65
N ARG A 154 -14.22 7.80 17.23
CA ARG A 154 -15.14 8.82 17.75
C ARG A 154 -15.99 9.44 16.65
N TRP A 155 -15.42 9.65 15.47
CA TRP A 155 -16.17 10.16 14.33
C TRP A 155 -17.27 9.20 13.87
N ILE A 156 -16.94 7.92 13.68
CA ILE A 156 -17.90 6.92 13.23
C ILE A 156 -18.96 6.66 14.30
N GLN A 157 -18.55 6.54 15.55
CA GLN A 157 -19.44 6.37 16.69
C GLN A 157 -20.38 7.56 16.84
N GLY A 158 -19.86 8.78 16.77
CA GLY A 158 -20.67 10.01 16.85
C GLY A 158 -21.75 10.05 15.77
N ASN A 159 -21.38 9.75 14.52
CA ASN A 159 -22.33 9.72 13.40
C ASN A 159 -23.41 8.63 13.57
N LEU A 160 -23.05 7.46 14.10
CA LEU A 160 -23.97 6.36 14.36
C LEU A 160 -24.93 6.70 15.51
N MET A 161 -24.39 7.17 16.63
CA MET A 161 -25.15 7.45 17.86
C MET A 161 -26.19 8.56 17.67
N GLN A 162 -25.90 9.57 16.84
CA GLN A 162 -26.88 10.61 16.45
C GLN A 162 -28.18 10.02 15.86
N LYS A 163 -28.10 8.86 15.21
CA LYS A 163 -29.24 8.21 14.53
C LYS A 163 -29.64 6.89 15.18
N TRP A 164 -28.96 6.44 16.22
CA TRP A 164 -29.12 5.10 16.76
C TRP A 164 -30.55 4.76 17.18
N GLY A 165 -31.26 5.70 17.83
CA GLY A 165 -32.65 5.50 18.23
C GLY A 165 -33.63 5.31 17.07
N SER A 166 -33.38 5.91 15.90
CA SER A 166 -34.20 5.66 14.70
C SER A 166 -33.78 4.37 13.98
N VAL A 167 -32.48 4.06 13.97
CA VAL A 167 -31.94 2.79 13.46
C VAL A 167 -32.55 1.61 14.18
N LYS A 168 -32.56 1.60 15.53
CA LYS A 168 -33.17 0.52 16.33
C LYS A 168 -34.66 0.34 16.04
N ARG A 169 -35.44 1.43 16.04
CA ARG A 169 -36.88 1.36 15.73
C ARG A 169 -37.15 0.78 14.35
N ARG A 170 -36.38 1.18 13.34
CA ARG A 170 -36.51 0.65 11.98
C ARG A 170 -36.11 -0.83 11.92
N HIS A 171 -35.02 -1.21 12.59
CA HIS A 171 -34.55 -2.60 12.66
C HIS A 171 -35.65 -3.54 13.19
N ILE A 172 -36.28 -3.18 14.31
CA ILE A 172 -37.38 -3.94 14.92
C ILE A 172 -38.58 -4.01 13.96
N ALA A 173 -39.00 -2.86 13.39
CA ALA A 173 -40.19 -2.78 12.55
C ALA A 173 -40.11 -3.69 11.30
N ILE A 174 -38.93 -3.83 10.72
CA ILE A 174 -38.72 -4.67 9.52
C ILE A 174 -38.20 -6.08 9.85
N LYS A 175 -38.00 -6.42 11.14
CA LYS A 175 -37.31 -7.65 11.59
C LYS A 175 -35.98 -7.84 10.85
N GLY A 176 -35.18 -6.77 10.83
CA GLY A 176 -33.95 -6.70 10.03
C GLY A 176 -32.87 -7.65 10.52
N ASN A 177 -31.93 -7.99 9.64
CA ASN A 177 -30.67 -8.63 10.03
C ASN A 177 -29.68 -7.55 10.51
N ALA A 178 -28.92 -7.82 11.57
CA ALA A 178 -27.90 -6.91 12.10
C ALA A 178 -26.85 -6.53 11.05
N VAL A 179 -26.41 -7.48 10.22
CA VAL A 179 -25.45 -7.25 9.13
C VAL A 179 -25.99 -6.23 8.13
N ASP A 180 -27.23 -6.41 7.66
CA ASP A 180 -27.85 -5.49 6.70
C ASP A 180 -28.08 -4.10 7.31
N THR A 181 -28.46 -4.07 8.59
CA THR A 181 -28.73 -2.83 9.31
C THR A 181 -27.48 -1.98 9.46
N LEU A 182 -26.39 -2.59 9.94
CA LEU A 182 -25.10 -1.93 10.10
C LEU A 182 -24.43 -1.63 8.76
N GLN A 183 -24.55 -2.51 7.76
CA GLN A 183 -24.05 -2.21 6.42
C GLN A 183 -24.70 -0.96 5.85
N GLY A 184 -26.01 -0.76 6.07
CA GLY A 184 -26.70 0.48 5.72
C GLY A 184 -26.07 1.71 6.39
N GLN A 185 -25.78 1.64 7.70
CA GLN A 185 -25.19 2.77 8.44
C GLN A 185 -23.74 3.05 8.07
N PHE A 186 -22.97 2.01 7.76
CA PHE A 186 -21.55 2.10 7.47
C PHE A 186 -21.22 2.17 5.97
N SER A 187 -22.23 2.13 5.10
CA SER A 187 -22.09 2.21 3.65
C SER A 187 -21.34 3.47 3.19
N GLY A 188 -21.53 4.59 3.89
CA GLY A 188 -20.82 5.85 3.62
C GLY A 188 -19.30 5.74 3.79
N TYR A 189 -18.80 4.80 4.60
CA TYR A 189 -17.37 4.53 4.78
C TYR A 189 -16.88 3.41 3.85
N GLY A 190 -17.62 3.06 2.80
CA GLY A 190 -17.22 2.00 1.87
C GLY A 190 -17.36 0.58 2.44
N SER A 191 -18.18 0.38 3.47
CA SER A 191 -18.40 -0.93 4.09
C SER A 191 -19.25 -1.86 3.22
N THR A 192 -18.87 -3.15 3.19
CA THR A 192 -19.61 -4.22 2.52
C THR A 192 -20.25 -5.16 3.55
N LYS A 193 -21.24 -5.96 3.12
CA LYS A 193 -21.85 -6.97 4.00
C LYS A 193 -20.82 -7.95 4.56
N GLN A 194 -19.80 -8.28 3.77
CA GLN A 194 -18.71 -9.17 4.18
C GLN A 194 -17.85 -8.56 5.28
N ILE A 195 -17.54 -7.25 5.22
CA ILE A 195 -16.82 -6.56 6.29
C ILE A 195 -17.63 -6.61 7.59
N ILE A 196 -18.91 -6.24 7.52
CA ILE A 196 -19.78 -6.24 8.72
C ILE A 196 -19.98 -7.64 9.29
N ALA A 197 -20.18 -8.66 8.45
CA ALA A 197 -20.28 -10.03 8.91
C ALA A 197 -19.02 -10.45 9.69
N ARG A 198 -17.81 -10.22 9.13
CA ARG A 198 -16.56 -10.50 9.84
C ARG A 198 -16.41 -9.71 11.13
N THR A 199 -16.81 -8.44 11.14
CA THR A 199 -16.79 -7.60 12.36
C THR A 199 -17.65 -8.23 13.46
N LEU A 200 -18.89 -8.62 13.14
CA LEU A 200 -19.80 -9.21 14.12
C LEU A 200 -19.37 -10.61 14.55
N ASP A 201 -18.89 -11.44 13.61
CA ASP A 201 -18.39 -12.79 13.86
C ASP A 201 -17.20 -12.77 14.84
N LYS A 202 -16.32 -11.76 14.73
CA LYS A 202 -15.19 -11.57 15.67
C LYS A 202 -15.65 -11.23 17.10
N LEU A 203 -16.75 -10.48 17.23
CA LEU A 203 -17.26 -10.04 18.53
C LEU A 203 -18.14 -11.11 19.21
N GLN A 204 -18.70 -12.05 18.44
CA GLN A 204 -19.57 -13.12 18.93
C GLN A 204 -20.70 -12.60 19.85
N LEU A 205 -21.30 -11.47 19.45
CA LEU A 205 -22.38 -10.85 20.22
C LEU A 205 -23.58 -11.78 20.27
N LYS A 206 -24.08 -12.04 21.48
CA LYS A 206 -25.24 -12.91 21.73
C LYS A 206 -26.55 -12.15 21.79
N GLU A 207 -26.47 -10.88 22.20
CA GLU A 207 -27.61 -9.99 22.31
C GLU A 207 -28.04 -9.46 20.94
N PRO A 208 -29.36 -9.38 20.67
CA PRO A 208 -29.88 -8.82 19.44
C PRO A 208 -29.62 -7.30 19.39
N LEU A 209 -29.59 -6.74 18.18
CA LEU A 209 -29.13 -5.36 17.93
C LEU A 209 -29.94 -4.30 18.71
N GLU A 210 -31.25 -4.53 18.86
CA GLU A 210 -32.16 -3.66 19.59
C GLU A 210 -31.80 -3.47 21.07
N ASP A 211 -31.15 -4.49 21.67
CA ASP A 211 -30.82 -4.54 23.09
C ASP A 211 -29.39 -4.05 23.38
N TRP A 212 -28.62 -3.70 22.34
CA TRP A 212 -27.25 -3.23 22.51
C TRP A 212 -27.17 -1.95 23.34
N SER A 213 -26.34 -2.02 24.37
CA SER A 213 -25.89 -0.87 25.15
C SER A 213 -24.95 0.03 24.34
N ASP A 214 -24.75 1.26 24.82
CA ASP A 214 -23.79 2.20 24.22
C ASP A 214 -22.36 1.61 24.20
N GLU A 215 -22.00 0.82 25.23
CA GLU A 215 -20.72 0.11 25.31
C GLU A 215 -20.61 -0.98 24.24
N THR A 216 -21.69 -1.73 23.98
CA THR A 216 -21.73 -2.72 22.90
C THR A 216 -21.57 -2.04 21.54
N VAL A 217 -22.26 -0.91 21.32
CA VAL A 217 -22.12 -0.14 20.08
C VAL A 217 -20.68 0.35 19.91
N GLU A 218 -20.05 0.83 20.97
CA GLU A 218 -18.64 1.23 20.96
C GLU A 218 -17.71 0.08 20.58
N LYS A 219 -17.92 -1.12 21.14
CA LYS A 219 -17.15 -2.34 20.77
C LYS A 219 -17.33 -2.68 19.28
N VAL A 220 -18.55 -2.58 18.76
CA VAL A 220 -18.83 -2.79 17.33
C VAL A 220 -18.12 -1.77 16.46
N VAL A 221 -18.14 -0.49 16.83
CA VAL A 221 -17.45 0.56 16.06
C VAL A 221 -15.94 0.36 16.09
N ASN A 222 -15.36 0.01 17.25
CA ASN A 222 -13.93 -0.30 17.36
C ASN A 222 -13.53 -1.44 16.43
N ALA A 223 -14.23 -2.57 16.50
CA ALA A 223 -13.95 -3.72 15.64
C ALA A 223 -14.21 -3.41 14.15
N PHE A 224 -15.19 -2.57 13.83
CA PHE A 224 -15.44 -2.11 12.48
C PHE A 224 -14.28 -1.26 11.94
N VAL A 225 -13.73 -0.34 12.75
CA VAL A 225 -12.58 0.47 12.36
C VAL A 225 -11.36 -0.40 12.08
N ASP A 226 -11.08 -1.37 12.94
CA ASP A 226 -9.94 -2.27 12.77
C ASP A 226 -10.09 -3.15 11.50
N GLU A 227 -11.31 -3.56 11.15
CA GLU A 227 -11.61 -4.29 9.91
C GLU A 227 -11.57 -3.41 8.65
N LYS A 228 -12.10 -2.18 8.74
CA LYS A 228 -12.29 -1.30 7.60
C LYS A 228 -11.02 -0.52 7.24
N PHE A 229 -10.21 -0.18 8.24
CA PHE A 229 -9.02 0.65 8.10
C PHE A 229 -7.79 -0.09 8.63
N PRO A 230 -7.40 -1.21 8.00
CA PRO A 230 -6.11 -1.83 8.30
C PRO A 230 -5.01 -0.79 8.13
N THR A 231 -4.20 -0.61 9.17
CA THR A 231 -3.27 0.52 9.28
C THR A 231 -1.84 0.01 9.41
N VAL A 232 -0.96 0.46 8.52
CA VAL A 232 0.50 0.36 8.66
C VAL A 232 0.99 1.57 9.44
N ILE A 233 1.78 1.35 10.48
CA ILE A 233 2.44 2.42 11.23
C ILE A 233 3.86 2.56 10.67
N ALA A 234 4.06 3.62 9.90
CA ALA A 234 5.36 4.01 9.36
C ALA A 234 6.09 4.88 10.40
N LEU A 235 6.97 4.25 11.17
CA LEU A 235 7.84 4.91 12.15
C LEU A 235 8.96 5.62 11.41
N ASN A 236 8.70 6.88 11.06
CA ASN A 236 9.57 7.70 10.24
C ASN A 236 10.59 8.48 11.10
N LYS A 237 11.69 8.90 10.47
CA LYS A 237 12.83 9.59 11.07
C LYS A 237 13.70 8.70 11.96
N ILE A 238 13.88 7.44 11.56
CA ILE A 238 14.80 6.50 12.24
C ILE A 238 16.27 6.91 12.13
N ASP A 239 16.59 7.81 11.20
CA ASP A 239 17.91 8.45 11.07
C ASP A 239 18.25 9.36 12.26
N HIS A 240 17.27 9.68 13.12
CA HIS A 240 17.49 10.47 14.32
C HIS A 240 18.01 9.61 15.49
N PRO A 241 19.05 10.05 16.23
CA PRO A 241 19.62 9.28 17.35
C PRO A 241 18.65 8.94 18.48
N ASP A 242 17.64 9.78 18.71
CA ASP A 242 16.63 9.56 19.76
C ASP A 242 15.52 8.55 19.38
N SER A 243 15.52 8.05 18.14
CA SER A 243 14.44 7.18 17.64
C SER A 243 14.37 5.83 18.35
N ASP A 244 15.52 5.24 18.72
CA ASP A 244 15.63 3.86 19.22
C ASP A 244 14.74 3.56 20.43
N LYS A 245 14.73 4.48 21.40
CA LYS A 245 13.94 4.31 22.63
C LYS A 245 12.44 4.29 22.31
N ASN A 246 12.01 5.14 21.40
CA ASN A 246 10.61 5.23 20.98
C ASN A 246 10.22 4.03 20.12
N VAL A 247 11.08 3.60 19.19
CA VAL A 247 10.88 2.38 18.39
C VAL A 247 10.68 1.17 19.32
N ALA A 248 11.58 0.97 20.29
CA ALA A 248 11.51 -0.16 21.21
C ALA A 248 10.25 -0.13 22.07
N LYS A 249 9.78 1.05 22.49
CA LYS A 249 8.54 1.21 23.24
C LYS A 249 7.32 0.86 22.38
N ILE A 250 7.23 1.44 21.18
CA ILE A 250 6.10 1.25 20.28
C ILE A 250 6.01 -0.20 19.80
N ALA A 251 7.15 -0.84 19.51
CA ALA A 251 7.21 -2.24 19.08
C ALA A 251 6.68 -3.23 20.13
N LYS A 252 6.74 -2.89 21.43
CA LYS A 252 6.17 -3.73 22.50
C LYS A 252 4.65 -3.62 22.61
N GLN A 253 4.05 -2.59 22.03
CA GLN A 253 2.64 -2.25 22.19
C GLN A 253 1.81 -2.51 20.93
N ASN A 254 2.46 -2.81 19.80
CA ASN A 254 1.82 -2.95 18.50
C ASN A 254 2.22 -4.27 17.83
N ASP A 255 1.37 -4.78 16.95
CA ASP A 255 1.67 -5.95 16.14
C ASP A 255 2.90 -5.67 15.24
N PRO A 256 3.97 -6.48 15.31
CA PRO A 256 5.12 -6.34 14.41
C PRO A 256 4.75 -6.34 12.92
N ASN A 257 3.64 -7.01 12.56
CA ASN A 257 3.13 -7.04 11.20
C ASN A 257 2.44 -5.74 10.77
N THR A 258 2.26 -4.75 11.64
CA THR A 258 1.76 -3.42 11.23
C THR A 258 2.85 -2.36 11.24
N LEU A 259 4.03 -2.64 11.78
CA LEU A 259 5.13 -1.68 11.92
C LEU A 259 6.09 -1.73 10.75
N VAL A 260 6.50 -0.54 10.29
CA VAL A 260 7.63 -0.35 9.37
C VAL A 260 8.50 0.78 9.87
N LEU A 261 9.80 0.53 10.03
CA LEU A 261 10.81 1.54 10.31
C LEU A 261 11.17 2.23 9.00
N CYS A 262 11.16 3.56 8.94
CA CYS A 262 11.58 4.25 7.73
C CYS A 262 12.30 5.59 7.95
N SER A 263 13.07 6.01 6.95
CA SER A 263 13.62 7.35 6.81
C SER A 263 13.30 7.89 5.43
N ALA A 264 12.20 8.66 5.36
CA ALA A 264 11.80 9.32 4.12
C ALA A 264 12.84 10.34 3.63
N ILE A 265 13.58 10.98 4.53
CA ILE A 265 14.59 11.97 4.14
C ILE A 265 15.84 11.31 3.54
N SER A 266 16.25 10.15 4.07
CA SER A 266 17.32 9.34 3.50
C SER A 266 16.96 8.87 2.09
N GLU A 267 15.72 8.40 1.89
CA GLU A 267 15.24 7.98 0.57
C GLU A 267 15.27 9.12 -0.46
N VAL A 268 14.73 10.29 -0.12
CA VAL A 268 14.79 11.47 -1.01
C VAL A 268 16.23 11.84 -1.35
N PHE A 269 17.13 11.77 -0.38
CA PHE A 269 18.54 12.11 -0.57
C PHE A 269 19.22 11.13 -1.54
N LEU A 270 19.07 9.82 -1.34
CA LEU A 270 19.65 8.80 -2.20
C LEU A 270 19.11 8.86 -3.63
N ARG A 271 17.78 8.96 -3.79
CA ARG A 271 17.15 9.09 -5.13
C ARG A 271 17.64 10.32 -5.87
N ARG A 272 17.81 11.45 -5.16
CA ARG A 272 18.35 12.68 -5.76
C ARG A 272 19.78 12.48 -6.25
N LEU A 273 20.64 11.86 -5.46
CA LEU A 273 22.04 11.60 -5.86
C LEU A 273 22.12 10.63 -7.03
N ALA A 274 21.31 9.58 -7.02
CA ALA A 274 21.23 8.61 -8.12
C ALA A 274 20.82 9.30 -9.44
N LYS A 275 19.77 10.13 -9.40
CA LYS A 275 19.32 10.91 -10.56
C LYS A 275 20.38 11.89 -11.08
N GLN A 276 21.24 12.40 -10.20
CA GLN A 276 22.32 13.31 -10.57
C GLN A 276 23.59 12.59 -11.05
N GLY A 277 23.62 11.26 -10.97
CA GLY A 277 24.75 10.41 -11.37
C GLY A 277 25.89 10.42 -10.35
N PHE A 278 25.61 10.65 -9.08
CA PHE A 278 26.61 10.61 -8.00
C PHE A 278 26.72 9.24 -7.32
N VAL A 279 25.63 8.47 -7.32
CA VAL A 279 25.60 7.12 -6.72
C VAL A 279 24.82 6.16 -7.61
N LYS A 280 25.12 4.87 -7.50
CA LYS A 280 24.29 3.77 -7.99
C LYS A 280 23.42 3.32 -6.83
N TYR A 281 22.12 3.57 -6.92
CA TYR A 281 21.14 3.21 -5.89
C TYR A 281 19.86 2.74 -6.56
N THR A 282 19.35 1.60 -6.09
CA THR A 282 18.02 1.11 -6.45
C THR A 282 17.10 1.30 -5.26
N GLU A 283 15.89 1.77 -5.51
CA GLU A 283 14.88 1.99 -4.49
C GLU A 283 14.63 0.75 -3.60
N GLY A 284 14.68 0.95 -2.28
CA GLY A 284 14.51 -0.13 -1.30
C GLY A 284 15.73 -1.05 -1.13
N SER A 285 16.83 -0.79 -1.84
CA SER A 285 18.10 -1.50 -1.70
C SER A 285 18.78 -1.20 -0.35
N GLU A 286 19.50 -2.19 0.17
CA GLU A 286 20.45 -2.00 1.27
C GLU A 286 21.77 -1.38 0.79
N PHE A 287 22.05 -1.46 -0.50
CA PHE A 287 23.28 -1.00 -1.13
C PHE A 287 23.10 0.34 -1.83
N VAL A 288 24.07 1.22 -1.60
CA VAL A 288 24.34 2.43 -2.36
C VAL A 288 25.82 2.39 -2.71
N ASP A 289 26.18 2.45 -3.98
CA ASP A 289 27.59 2.47 -4.41
C ASP A 289 27.97 3.86 -4.91
N THR A 290 29.11 4.35 -4.46
CA THR A 290 29.76 5.55 -4.99
C THR A 290 30.72 5.18 -6.13
N ARG A 291 31.28 6.18 -6.80
CA ARG A 291 32.31 5.98 -7.81
C ARG A 291 33.49 5.18 -7.27
N GLU A 292 33.95 5.49 -6.06
CA GLU A 292 35.10 4.84 -5.41
C GLU A 292 34.80 3.37 -5.12
N ASP A 293 33.63 3.06 -4.56
CA ASP A 293 33.23 1.68 -4.28
C ASP A 293 33.18 0.84 -5.57
N LEU A 294 32.66 1.41 -6.67
CA LEU A 294 32.60 0.71 -7.96
C LEU A 294 34.00 0.45 -8.55
N VAL A 295 34.93 1.40 -8.40
CA VAL A 295 36.33 1.22 -8.83
C VAL A 295 36.99 0.11 -8.01
N GLU A 296 36.80 0.09 -6.69
CA GLU A 296 37.31 -0.97 -5.81
C GLU A 296 36.71 -2.34 -6.15
N ASN A 297 35.44 -2.37 -6.57
CA ASN A 297 34.74 -3.58 -7.03
C ASN A 297 35.08 -3.99 -8.48
N GLY A 298 36.03 -3.31 -9.13
CA GLY A 298 36.54 -3.69 -10.44
C GLY A 298 35.86 -3.04 -11.65
N GLU A 299 35.07 -1.99 -11.47
CA GLU A 299 34.57 -1.11 -12.54
C GLU A 299 35.50 0.11 -12.69
N PRO A 300 36.51 0.11 -13.60
CA PRO A 300 37.59 1.10 -13.59
C PRO A 300 37.16 2.54 -13.88
N ASP A 301 36.01 2.72 -14.53
CA ASP A 301 35.40 4.04 -14.80
C ASP A 301 34.44 4.49 -13.68
N GLY A 302 34.31 3.69 -12.62
CA GLY A 302 33.38 3.90 -11.51
C GLY A 302 31.93 3.93 -11.94
N GLY A 303 31.56 3.11 -12.94
CA GLY A 303 30.20 3.03 -13.49
C GLY A 303 29.71 4.32 -14.15
N GLY A 304 30.64 5.21 -14.54
CA GLY A 304 30.32 6.53 -15.08
C GLY A 304 29.78 7.53 -14.05
N LEU A 305 29.88 7.22 -12.75
CA LEU A 305 29.45 8.12 -11.67
C LEU A 305 30.40 9.31 -11.54
N LYS A 306 29.83 10.45 -11.12
CA LYS A 306 30.58 11.68 -10.79
C LYS A 306 31.30 11.52 -9.46
N GLU A 307 32.42 12.23 -9.33
CA GLU A 307 33.12 12.36 -8.06
C GLU A 307 32.27 13.11 -7.03
N LEU A 308 32.40 12.70 -5.77
CA LEU A 308 31.73 13.30 -4.62
C LEU A 308 32.67 14.30 -3.95
N ASP A 309 32.10 15.37 -3.39
CA ASP A 309 32.84 16.19 -2.43
C ASP A 309 32.87 15.52 -1.04
N GLU A 310 33.85 15.89 -0.22
CA GLU A 310 34.03 15.33 1.13
C GLU A 310 32.75 15.45 1.99
N LYS A 311 31.97 16.51 1.81
CA LYS A 311 30.75 16.74 2.60
C LYS A 311 29.65 15.77 2.21
N LEU A 312 29.47 15.51 0.92
CA LEU A 312 28.51 14.54 0.41
C LEU A 312 28.93 13.11 0.77
N GLN A 313 30.22 12.80 0.64
CA GLN A 313 30.76 11.50 1.05
C GLN A 313 30.48 11.22 2.53
N ASN A 314 30.83 12.16 3.42
CA ASN A 314 30.52 12.03 4.85
C ASN A 314 29.02 11.85 5.12
N ARG A 315 28.14 12.50 4.34
CA ARG A 315 26.69 12.34 4.50
C ARG A 315 26.19 10.96 4.05
N ILE A 316 26.78 10.40 3.00
CA ILE A 316 26.46 9.05 2.54
C ILE A 316 26.92 8.02 3.57
N GLU A 317 28.14 8.15 4.11
CA GLU A 317 28.65 7.26 5.16
C GLU A 317 27.77 7.28 6.42
N ASN A 318 27.43 8.48 6.92
CA ASN A 318 26.51 8.58 8.05
C ASN A 318 25.14 7.94 7.76
N LEU A 319 24.64 8.04 6.53
CA LEU A 319 23.39 7.39 6.13
C LEU A 319 23.54 5.87 6.06
N ARG A 320 24.66 5.37 5.53
CA ARG A 320 24.98 3.93 5.49
C ARG A 320 24.93 3.36 6.91
N ASP A 321 25.62 4.00 7.85
CA ASP A 321 25.70 3.53 9.24
C ASP A 321 24.37 3.64 9.99
N LEU A 322 23.74 4.81 9.96
CA LEU A 322 22.55 5.09 10.76
C LEU A 322 21.29 4.42 10.21
N VAL A 323 21.24 4.16 8.89
CA VAL A 323 20.04 3.68 8.22
C VAL A 323 20.24 2.35 7.52
N LEU A 324 21.08 2.28 6.48
CA LEU A 324 21.11 1.12 5.59
C LEU A 324 21.68 -0.13 6.26
N TYR A 325 22.85 -0.03 6.91
CA TYR A 325 23.46 -1.14 7.63
C TYR A 325 22.59 -1.61 8.80
N ARG A 326 21.95 -0.66 9.48
CA ARG A 326 21.16 -0.93 10.68
C ARG A 326 19.79 -1.55 10.39
N PHE A 327 19.13 -1.12 9.32
CA PHE A 327 17.74 -1.48 9.03
C PHE A 327 17.55 -2.24 7.70
N GLY A 328 18.61 -2.40 6.90
CA GLY A 328 18.60 -3.09 5.61
C GLY A 328 17.99 -2.27 4.46
N SER A 329 17.43 -1.10 4.71
CA SER A 329 16.97 -0.16 3.69
C SER A 329 16.54 1.16 4.34
N THR A 330 16.07 2.11 3.53
CA THR A 330 15.38 3.31 4.05
C THR A 330 13.98 3.00 4.58
N GLY A 331 13.44 1.80 4.34
CA GLY A 331 12.13 1.36 4.82
C GLY A 331 10.92 1.97 4.12
N VAL A 332 11.10 2.94 3.22
CA VAL A 332 10.00 3.68 2.61
C VAL A 332 9.13 2.78 1.73
N HIS A 333 9.73 1.99 0.83
CA HIS A 333 9.00 1.06 -0.03
C HIS A 333 8.40 -0.12 0.74
N GLN A 334 9.00 -0.50 1.87
CA GLN A 334 8.49 -1.51 2.78
C GLN A 334 7.15 -1.07 3.38
N VAL A 335 6.88 0.24 3.48
CA VAL A 335 5.57 0.75 3.92
C VAL A 335 4.46 0.33 2.94
N LEU A 336 4.67 0.49 1.63
CA LEU A 336 3.69 0.02 0.62
C LEU A 336 3.60 -1.49 0.57
N THR A 337 4.74 -2.17 0.69
CA THR A 337 4.79 -3.64 0.73
C THR A 337 3.94 -4.16 1.86
N ARG A 338 4.10 -3.59 3.06
CA ARG A 338 3.32 -4.00 4.22
C ARG A 338 1.84 -3.67 4.08
N ALA A 339 1.51 -2.52 3.49
CA ALA A 339 0.11 -2.16 3.25
C ALA A 339 -0.56 -3.14 2.26
N ALA A 340 0.17 -3.55 1.21
CA ALA A 340 -0.30 -4.55 0.26
C ALA A 340 -0.48 -5.93 0.92
N GLU A 341 0.42 -6.34 1.82
CA GLU A 341 0.30 -7.58 2.61
C GLU A 341 -0.92 -7.56 3.52
N LEU A 342 -1.14 -6.47 4.26
CA LEU A 342 -2.32 -6.30 5.13
C LEU A 342 -3.63 -6.34 4.33
N LEU A 343 -3.64 -5.76 3.13
CA LEU A 343 -4.77 -5.83 2.20
C LEU A 343 -4.91 -7.20 1.52
N GLY A 344 -3.93 -8.08 1.68
CA GLY A 344 -3.88 -9.38 1.01
C GLY A 344 -3.82 -9.26 -0.51
N LEU A 345 -3.11 -8.27 -1.06
CA LEU A 345 -3.04 -8.07 -2.50
C LEU A 345 -2.22 -9.18 -3.16
N THR A 346 -2.77 -9.77 -4.22
CA THR A 346 -2.14 -10.80 -5.04
C THR A 346 -1.87 -10.23 -6.43
N PRO A 347 -0.61 -10.22 -6.90
CA PRO A 347 -0.30 -9.81 -8.26
C PRO A 347 -0.66 -10.89 -9.26
N VAL A 348 -1.26 -10.49 -10.38
CA VAL A 348 -1.63 -11.35 -11.49
C VAL A 348 -1.09 -10.76 -12.79
N PHE A 349 -0.45 -11.59 -13.60
CA PHE A 349 0.20 -11.25 -14.85
C PHE A 349 -0.63 -11.75 -16.05
N PRO A 350 -1.58 -10.95 -16.56
CA PRO A 350 -2.33 -11.33 -17.74
C PRO A 350 -1.41 -11.33 -18.98
N VAL A 351 -1.54 -12.37 -19.79
CA VAL A 351 -0.79 -12.55 -21.04
C VAL A 351 -1.73 -12.95 -22.17
N ARG A 352 -1.44 -12.51 -23.39
CA ARG A 352 -2.28 -12.87 -24.55
C ARG A 352 -1.99 -14.28 -25.05
N ASN A 353 -0.74 -14.73 -24.92
CA ASN A 353 -0.31 -16.08 -25.26
C ASN A 353 0.43 -16.69 -24.07
N ILE A 354 -0.11 -17.78 -23.53
CA ILE A 354 0.44 -18.46 -22.36
C ILE A 354 1.72 -19.24 -22.67
N ALA A 355 1.92 -19.63 -23.93
CA ALA A 355 3.12 -20.33 -24.36
C ALA A 355 4.32 -19.37 -24.48
N THR A 356 4.11 -18.11 -24.84
CA THR A 356 5.20 -17.13 -25.05
C THR A 356 5.25 -16.00 -24.02
N PHE A 357 4.24 -15.92 -23.15
CA PHE A 357 4.01 -14.83 -22.19
C PHE A 357 3.91 -13.42 -22.81
N SER A 358 3.63 -13.34 -24.11
CA SER A 358 3.54 -12.06 -24.82
C SER A 358 2.13 -11.48 -24.77
N SER A 359 2.02 -10.14 -24.81
CA SER A 359 0.73 -9.43 -24.85
C SER A 359 0.33 -8.89 -26.23
N GLY A 360 1.13 -9.08 -27.28
CA GLY A 360 0.90 -8.50 -28.63
C GLY A 360 1.06 -9.46 -29.81
N ASP A 361 0.65 -9.00 -30.99
CA ASP A 361 0.70 -9.74 -32.26
C ASP A 361 2.10 -9.62 -32.91
N GLY A 362 3.02 -10.50 -32.51
CA GLY A 362 3.99 -11.10 -33.44
C GLY A 362 5.26 -10.34 -33.87
N ARG A 363 5.72 -9.26 -33.23
CA ARG A 363 7.08 -8.73 -33.50
C ARG A 363 7.79 -8.25 -32.24
N GLU A 364 8.92 -8.87 -31.89
CA GLU A 364 9.87 -8.46 -30.82
C GLU A 364 9.24 -8.02 -29.48
N GLY A 365 8.06 -8.57 -29.16
CA GLY A 365 7.26 -8.12 -28.02
C GLY A 365 7.81 -8.66 -26.72
N GLY A 366 8.06 -7.77 -25.75
CA GLY A 366 8.46 -8.19 -24.40
C GLY A 366 7.37 -8.98 -23.70
N VAL A 367 7.79 -9.71 -22.66
CA VAL A 367 6.94 -10.58 -21.85
C VAL A 367 6.40 -9.84 -20.61
N PHE A 368 5.32 -10.37 -20.01
CA PHE A 368 4.71 -9.87 -18.77
C PHE A 368 4.47 -8.35 -18.79
N ARG A 369 3.86 -7.85 -19.88
CA ARG A 369 3.69 -6.39 -20.06
C ARG A 369 2.80 -5.78 -18.98
N ASP A 370 1.79 -6.52 -18.54
CA ASP A 370 0.79 -6.05 -17.59
C ASP A 370 0.87 -6.83 -16.27
N CYS A 371 0.51 -6.17 -15.18
CA CYS A 371 0.36 -6.75 -13.86
C CYS A 371 -0.78 -6.03 -13.15
N VAL A 372 -1.74 -6.78 -12.62
CA VAL A 372 -2.87 -6.24 -11.86
C VAL A 372 -2.87 -6.80 -10.44
N LEU A 373 -3.31 -6.01 -9.47
CA LEU A 373 -3.45 -6.44 -8.08
C LEU A 373 -4.91 -6.84 -7.82
N VAL A 374 -5.14 -8.03 -7.28
CA VAL A 374 -6.46 -8.50 -6.82
C VAL A 374 -6.44 -8.82 -5.34
N LYS A 375 -7.61 -8.91 -4.70
CA LYS A 375 -7.69 -9.23 -3.27
C LYS A 375 -7.43 -10.72 -3.04
N LYS A 376 -6.99 -11.07 -1.84
CA LYS A 376 -6.84 -12.46 -1.41
C LYS A 376 -8.17 -13.19 -1.58
N ASN A 377 -8.09 -14.45 -2.03
CA ASN A 377 -9.22 -15.31 -2.35
C ASN A 377 -10.03 -14.89 -3.57
N SER A 378 -9.54 -13.96 -4.40
CA SER A 378 -10.13 -13.72 -5.72
C SER A 378 -10.03 -14.96 -6.60
N THR A 379 -11.04 -15.17 -7.44
CA THR A 379 -11.06 -16.25 -8.42
C THR A 379 -10.57 -15.79 -9.80
N VAL A 380 -10.35 -16.73 -10.72
CA VAL A 380 -10.03 -16.42 -12.12
C VAL A 380 -11.09 -15.52 -12.75
N GLY A 381 -12.37 -15.76 -12.47
CA GLY A 381 -13.49 -14.94 -12.93
C GLY A 381 -13.47 -13.52 -12.36
N ASP A 382 -13.00 -13.32 -11.12
CA ASP A 382 -12.81 -11.97 -10.56
C ASP A 382 -11.73 -11.19 -11.32
N VAL A 383 -10.61 -11.85 -11.63
CA VAL A 383 -9.52 -11.26 -12.42
C VAL A 383 -10.03 -10.92 -13.82
N TYR A 384 -10.76 -11.84 -14.46
CA TYR A 384 -11.32 -11.62 -15.78
C TYR A 384 -12.24 -10.40 -15.81
N ARG A 385 -13.21 -10.30 -14.89
CA ARG A 385 -14.12 -9.15 -14.78
C ARG A 385 -13.38 -7.84 -14.50
N LYS A 386 -12.27 -7.89 -13.77
CA LYS A 386 -11.43 -6.71 -13.53
C LYS A 386 -10.77 -6.19 -14.81
N ILE A 387 -10.29 -7.08 -15.67
CA ILE A 387 -9.51 -6.72 -16.87
C ILE A 387 -10.42 -6.49 -18.08
N MET A 388 -11.40 -7.37 -18.30
CA MET A 388 -12.21 -7.45 -19.51
C MET A 388 -13.65 -6.95 -19.33
N GLY A 389 -14.04 -6.57 -18.10
CA GLY A 389 -15.40 -6.12 -17.80
C GLY A 389 -16.44 -7.22 -18.02
N ASP A 390 -17.49 -6.88 -18.78
CA ASP A 390 -18.63 -7.77 -19.05
C ASP A 390 -18.50 -8.55 -20.38
N ALA A 391 -17.31 -8.54 -21.01
CA ALA A 391 -17.08 -9.28 -22.25
C ALA A 391 -17.31 -10.80 -22.05
N PRO A 392 -17.87 -11.54 -23.03
CA PRO A 392 -18.11 -12.96 -22.88
C PRO A 392 -16.81 -13.75 -22.80
N LEU A 393 -16.65 -14.57 -21.75
CA LEU A 393 -15.48 -15.43 -21.59
C LEU A 393 -15.70 -16.76 -22.33
N ALA A 394 -14.74 -17.18 -23.16
CA ALA A 394 -14.77 -18.51 -23.78
C ALA A 394 -14.06 -19.54 -22.91
N TYR A 395 -12.80 -19.30 -22.55
CA TYR A 395 -12.02 -20.11 -21.61
C TYR A 395 -10.78 -19.35 -21.14
N VAL A 396 -10.14 -19.86 -20.08
CA VAL A 396 -8.90 -19.31 -19.51
C VAL A 396 -7.83 -20.39 -19.48
N GLU A 397 -6.60 -19.99 -19.78
CA GLU A 397 -5.42 -20.84 -19.69
C GLU A 397 -4.43 -20.28 -18.66
N THR A 398 -3.73 -21.18 -17.96
CA THR A 398 -2.57 -20.85 -17.13
C THR A 398 -1.31 -21.59 -17.62
N VAL A 399 -0.19 -21.38 -16.92
CA VAL A 399 1.14 -21.91 -17.29
C VAL A 399 1.06 -23.40 -17.66
N GLY A 400 1.71 -23.76 -18.76
CA GLY A 400 1.63 -25.12 -19.32
C GLY A 400 0.41 -25.36 -20.23
N GLY A 401 -0.38 -24.32 -20.53
CA GLY A 401 -1.57 -24.44 -21.40
C GLY A 401 -2.74 -25.15 -20.71
N GLN A 402 -2.73 -25.22 -19.39
CA GLN A 402 -3.79 -25.87 -18.62
C GLN A 402 -5.03 -24.97 -18.58
N ARG A 403 -6.20 -25.55 -18.83
CA ARG A 403 -7.47 -24.84 -18.68
C ARG A 403 -7.84 -24.74 -17.20
N VAL A 404 -8.31 -23.56 -16.81
CA VAL A 404 -8.77 -23.26 -15.46
C VAL A 404 -10.20 -22.75 -15.49
N ALA A 405 -10.96 -23.06 -14.44
CA ALA A 405 -12.34 -22.65 -14.29
C ALA A 405 -12.44 -21.24 -13.70
N GLU A 406 -13.59 -20.58 -13.86
CA GLU A 406 -13.80 -19.21 -13.35
C GLU A 406 -13.82 -19.14 -11.82
N ASP A 407 -14.18 -20.23 -11.15
CA ASP A 407 -14.23 -20.39 -9.69
C ASP A 407 -12.88 -20.79 -9.10
N ASP A 408 -11.89 -21.15 -9.94
CA ASP A 408 -10.57 -21.50 -9.45
C ASP A 408 -9.91 -20.32 -8.71
N PRO A 409 -9.30 -20.56 -7.54
CA PRO A 409 -8.67 -19.50 -6.76
C PRO A 409 -7.38 -19.04 -7.42
N VAL A 410 -7.05 -17.77 -7.22
CA VAL A 410 -5.82 -17.12 -7.66
C VAL A 410 -4.92 -16.82 -6.47
N SER A 411 -3.65 -17.19 -6.57
CA SER A 411 -2.61 -16.90 -5.57
C SER A 411 -1.23 -16.90 -6.24
N VAL A 412 -0.22 -16.33 -5.60
CA VAL A 412 1.13 -16.29 -6.19
C VAL A 412 1.61 -17.71 -6.53
N GLY A 413 1.99 -17.94 -7.80
CA GLY A 413 2.42 -19.25 -8.31
C GLY A 413 1.29 -20.23 -8.65
N LYS A 414 0.02 -19.85 -8.45
CA LYS A 414 -1.14 -20.66 -8.82
C LYS A 414 -2.21 -19.77 -9.47
N ASN A 415 -2.41 -19.97 -10.77
CA ASN A 415 -3.39 -19.22 -11.57
C ASN A 415 -3.13 -17.70 -11.58
N ASP A 416 -1.90 -17.24 -11.36
CA ASP A 416 -1.52 -15.82 -11.37
C ASP A 416 -0.78 -15.39 -12.64
N ILE A 417 -0.63 -16.29 -13.60
CA ILE A 417 -0.30 -15.98 -15.00
C ILE A 417 -1.42 -16.55 -15.84
N LEU A 418 -2.22 -15.69 -16.46
CA LEU A 418 -3.49 -16.07 -17.07
C LEU A 418 -3.59 -15.54 -18.50
N SER A 419 -4.10 -16.38 -19.40
CA SER A 419 -4.51 -15.98 -20.74
C SER A 419 -6.02 -16.15 -20.91
N PHE A 420 -6.70 -15.02 -21.08
CA PHE A 420 -8.14 -14.98 -21.27
C PHE A 420 -8.50 -15.03 -22.75
N LYS A 421 -9.36 -15.97 -23.16
CA LYS A 421 -9.89 -16.04 -24.51
C LYS A 421 -11.35 -15.57 -24.49
N VAL A 422 -11.62 -14.50 -25.22
CA VAL A 422 -12.95 -13.90 -25.31
C VAL A 422 -13.78 -14.67 -26.34
N GLY A 423 -15.03 -14.97 -26.02
CA GLY A 423 -15.99 -15.56 -26.95
C GLY A 423 -16.42 -14.55 -28.02
N ARG A 424 -16.89 -15.03 -29.17
CA ARG A 424 -17.67 -14.17 -30.07
C ARG A 424 -19.06 -14.02 -29.46
N GLY A 425 -19.42 -12.79 -29.11
CA GLY A 425 -20.76 -12.42 -28.66
C GLY A 425 -21.79 -12.56 -29.77
#